data_AF-D3RYD7-F1
#
_entry.id   AF-D3RYD7-F1
#
_cell.length_a   1.000
_cell.length_b   1.000
_cell.length_c   1.000
_cell.angle_alpha   90.00
_cell.angle_beta   90.00
_cell.angle_gamma   90.00
#
_symmetry.space_group_name_H-M   'P 1'
#
loop_
_entity.id
_entity.type
_entity.pdbx_description
1 polymer ?
#
loop_
_entity_poly.entity_id
_entity_poly.type
_entity_poly.pdbx_seq_one_letter_code
_entity_poly.pdbx_strand_id
1 'polypeptide(L)' 'MKITDRAKRKLLSFGVREFAIVEKEDGYEIEVGEREGKSLKVEEFTVYYDEKLEERVLRAVLDFDCFFFIRFE' A
#
# COMPACT_ATOMS: atom_id res chain seq x y z
N MET A 1 -6.71 5.68 1.57
CA MET A 1 -5.91 5.20 0.43
C MET A 1 -6.81 4.96 -0.78
N LYS A 2 -6.33 5.27 -1.99
CA LYS A 2 -6.91 4.80 -3.26
C LYS A 2 -5.89 3.90 -3.97
N ILE A 3 -6.34 2.87 -4.66
CA ILE A 3 -5.48 1.99 -5.48
C ILE A 3 -5.94 2.13 -6.93
N THR A 4 -5.03 2.44 -7.85
CA THR A 4 -5.38 2.54 -9.28
C THR A 4 -5.67 1.16 -9.87
N ASP A 5 -6.50 1.09 -10.90
CA ASP A 5 -6.82 -0.19 -11.55
C ASP A 5 -5.58 -0.90 -12.10
N ARG A 6 -4.55 -0.14 -12.48
CA ARG A 6 -3.27 -0.71 -12.92
C ARG A 6 -2.53 -1.37 -11.76
N ALA A 7 -2.44 -0.70 -10.61
CA ALA A 7 -1.85 -1.29 -9.40
C ALA A 7 -2.64 -2.51 -8.92
N LYS A 8 -3.98 -2.46 -8.92
CA LYS A 8 -4.84 -3.61 -8.58
C LYS A 8 -4.53 -4.83 -9.43
N ARG A 9 -4.57 -4.69 -10.76
CA ARG A 9 -4.28 -5.78 -11.69
C ARG A 9 -2.89 -6.37 -11.44
N LYS A 10 -1.91 -5.53 -11.12
CA LYS A 10 -0.55 -5.98 -10.85
C LYS A 10 -0.45 -6.74 -9.53
N LEU A 11 -1.00 -6.23 -8.43
CA LEU A 11 -1.06 -6.93 -7.14
C LEU A 11 -1.74 -8.29 -7.28
N LEU A 12 -2.89 -8.34 -7.94
CA LEU A 12 -3.63 -9.58 -8.19
C LEU A 12 -2.86 -10.56 -9.08
N SER A 13 -2.09 -10.08 -10.06
CA SER A 13 -1.24 -10.94 -10.89
C SER A 13 -0.13 -11.65 -10.11
N PHE A 14 0.27 -11.09 -8.96
CA PHE A 14 1.19 -11.70 -8.01
C PHE A 14 0.48 -12.48 -6.89
N GLY A 15 -0.85 -12.56 -6.90
CA GLY A 15 -1.64 -13.16 -5.82
C GLY A 15 -1.64 -12.37 -4.52
N VAL A 16 -1.23 -11.09 -4.55
CA VAL A 16 -1.15 -10.24 -3.36
C VAL A 16 -2.53 -9.68 -3.04
N ARG A 17 -3.06 -10.04 -1.88
CA ARG A 17 -4.26 -9.44 -1.28
C ARG A 17 -3.95 -8.66 0.00
N GLU A 18 -2.77 -8.87 0.57
CA GLU A 18 -2.38 -8.35 1.87
C GLU A 18 -0.95 -7.82 1.77
N PHE A 19 -0.76 -6.57 2.18
CA PHE A 19 0.55 -5.93 2.12
C PHE A 19 0.70 -4.82 3.16
N ALA A 20 1.93 -4.53 3.55
CA ALA A 20 2.28 -3.47 4.48
C ALA A 20 2.95 -2.28 3.76
N ILE A 21 2.63 -1.07 4.20
CA ILE A 21 3.33 0.15 3.82
C ILE A 21 4.40 0.43 4.87
N VAL A 22 5.65 0.57 4.42
CA VAL A 22 6.81 0.71 5.29
C VAL A 22 7.58 1.95 4.89
N GLU A 23 7.81 2.83 5.86
CA GLU A 23 8.69 3.99 5.68
C GLU A 23 10.16 3.55 5.74
N LYS A 24 10.94 3.90 4.72
CA LYS A 24 12.39 3.74 4.60
C LYS A 24 13.04 5.13 4.54
N GLU A 25 14.37 5.21 4.62
CA GLU A 25 15.09 6.50 4.58
C GLU A 25 14.73 7.35 3.34
N ASP A 26 14.52 6.70 2.19
CA ASP A 26 14.28 7.38 0.90
C ASP A 26 12.80 7.40 0.47
N GLY A 27 11.86 6.96 1.31
CA GLY A 27 10.43 6.99 0.98
C GLY A 27 9.61 5.85 1.56
N TYR A 28 8.69 5.29 0.77
CA TYR A 28 7.78 4.25 1.21
C TYR A 28 7.85 3.03 0.29
N GLU A 29 7.92 1.86 0.90
CA GLU A 29 7.92 0.58 0.21
C GLU A 29 6.69 -0.25 0.58
N ILE A 30 6.41 -1.23 -0.26
CA ILE A 30 5.37 -2.23 -0.02
C ILE A 30 6.05 -3.56 0.28
N GLU A 31 5.73 -4.13 1.43
CA GLU A 31 6.12 -5.49 1.82
C GLU A 31 4.89 -6.39 1.74
N VAL A 32 4.98 -7.55 1.08
CA VAL A 32 3.85 -8.48 0.92
C VAL A 32 3.64 -9.27 2.21
N GLY A 33 2.40 -9.38 2.67
CA GLY A 33 2.01 -10.12 3.87
C GLY A 33 1.47 -9.24 5.00
N GLU A 34 1.18 -9.90 6.12
CA GLU A 34 0.72 -9.27 7.36
C GLU A 34 1.89 -8.65 8.14
N ARG A 35 1.62 -7.54 8.83
CA ARG A 35 2.57 -6.89 9.72
C ARG A 35 1.85 -6.34 10.95
N GLU A 36 2.54 -6.32 12.10
CA GLU A 36 2.04 -5.66 13.29
C GLU A 36 1.81 -4.16 13.04
N GLY A 37 0.64 -3.66 13.44
CA GLY A 37 0.26 -2.27 13.24
C GLY A 37 -1.25 -2.09 13.05
N LYS A 38 -1.64 -0.96 12.46
CA LYS A 38 -3.01 -0.70 12.02
C LYS A 38 -3.22 -1.37 10.66
N SER A 39 -4.47 -1.69 10.36
CA SER A 39 -4.88 -2.21 9.06
C SER A 39 -6.02 -1.38 8.48
N LEU A 40 -5.99 -1.14 7.18
CA LEU A 40 -7.07 -0.52 6.41
C LEU A 40 -7.51 -1.49 5.32
N LYS A 41 -8.80 -1.79 5.27
CA LYS A 41 -9.38 -2.54 4.17
C LYS A 41 -9.72 -1.60 3.01
N VAL A 42 -9.14 -1.86 1.84
CA VAL A 42 -9.35 -1.08 0.62
C VAL A 42 -9.80 -2.04 -0.47
N GLU A 43 -11.10 -2.03 -0.78
CA GLU A 43 -11.70 -2.98 -1.71
C GLU A 43 -11.45 -4.45 -1.28
N GLU A 44 -10.71 -5.23 -2.09
CA GLU A 44 -10.32 -6.60 -1.79
C GLU A 44 -8.94 -6.75 -1.14
N PHE A 45 -8.26 -5.64 -0.84
CA PHE A 45 -6.93 -5.60 -0.26
C PHE A 45 -6.94 -5.23 1.22
N THR A 46 -6.09 -5.86 2.01
CA THR A 46 -5.77 -5.45 3.38
C THR A 46 -4.42 -4.75 3.39
N VAL A 47 -4.39 -3.51 3.86
CA VAL A 47 -3.18 -2.68 3.90
C VAL A 47 -2.76 -2.46 5.35
N TYR A 48 -1.59 -2.96 5.73
CA TYR A 48 -1.01 -2.80 7.05
C TYR A 48 -0.08 -1.58 7.09
N TYR A 49 -0.02 -0.86 8.20
CA TYR A 49 0.86 0.29 8.37
C TYR A 49 1.05 0.63 9.85
N ASP A 50 2.15 1.33 10.13
CA ASP A 50 2.41 1.92 11.45
C ASP A 50 1.42 3.05 11.74
N GLU A 51 0.95 3.19 12.98
CA GLU A 51 -0.02 4.23 13.40
C GLU A 51 0.46 5.64 13.04
N LYS A 52 1.77 5.91 13.08
CA LYS A 52 2.33 7.21 12.67
C LYS A 52 2.07 7.57 11.19
N LEU A 53 1.77 6.58 10.36
CA LEU A 53 1.50 6.74 8.93
C LEU A 53 0.01 6.85 8.60
N GLU A 54 -0.88 6.77 9.59
CA GLU A 54 -2.32 6.67 9.36
C GLU A 54 -2.86 7.81 8.47
N GLU A 55 -2.61 9.07 8.81
CA GLU A 55 -3.07 10.21 8.01
C GLU A 55 -2.50 10.18 6.58
N ARG A 56 -1.24 9.76 6.43
CA ARG A 56 -0.56 9.66 5.13
C ARG A 56 -1.17 8.55 4.28
N VAL A 57 -1.38 7.37 4.85
CA VAL A 57 -1.98 6.22 4.15
C VAL A 57 -3.43 6.51 3.76
N LEU A 58 -4.19 7.22 4.60
CA LEU A 58 -5.56 7.61 4.27
C LEU A 58 -5.64 8.51 3.02
N ARG A 59 -4.64 9.36 2.78
CA ARG A 59 -4.57 10.25 1.61
C ARG A 59 -3.76 9.68 0.43
N ALA A 60 -3.03 8.60 0.64
CA ALA A 60 -2.18 7.99 -0.36
C ALA A 60 -2.95 7.47 -1.59
N VAL A 61 -2.33 7.60 -2.76
CA VAL A 61 -2.72 6.90 -4.00
C VAL A 61 -1.61 5.93 -4.38
N LEU A 62 -1.95 4.65 -4.43
CA LEU A 62 -1.06 3.60 -4.92
C LEU A 62 -1.24 3.41 -6.41
N ASP A 63 -0.15 3.64 -7.15
CA ASP A 63 -0.09 3.44 -8.60
C ASP A 63 1.10 2.56 -8.98
N PHE A 64 1.07 2.03 -10.21
CA PHE A 64 2.11 1.15 -10.74
C PHE A 64 2.56 1.65 -12.12
N ASP A 65 3.82 2.06 -12.28
CA ASP A 65 4.38 2.44 -13.59
C ASP A 65 5.56 1.53 -14.01
N CYS A 66 6.45 1.15 -13.07
CA CYS A 66 7.53 0.15 -13.22
C CYS A 66 7.97 -0.48 -11.88
N PHE A 67 7.73 0.21 -10.77
CA PHE A 67 7.86 -0.18 -9.37
C PHE A 67 6.61 0.33 -8.63
N PHE A 68 6.26 -0.26 -7.49
CA PHE A 68 5.18 0.31 -6.65
C PHE A 68 5.72 1.57 -5.97
N PHE A 69 5.07 2.70 -6.15
CA PHE A 69 5.37 3.91 -5.40
C PHE A 69 4.08 4.51 -4.86
N ILE A 70 4.16 5.09 -3.67
CA ILE A 70 3.04 5.73 -3.00
C ILE A 70 3.16 7.23 -3.23
N ARG A 71 2.20 7.81 -3.96
CA ARG A 71 2.11 9.27 -4.12
C ARG A 71 1.16 9.85 -3.08
N PHE A 72 1.52 11.01 -2.56
CA PHE A 72 0.66 11.85 -1.75
C PHE A 72 0.18 13.01 -2.63
N GLU A 73 -1.12 13.21 -2.71
CA GLU A 73 -1.69 14.49 -3.17
C GLU A 73 -1.54 15.54 -2.05
#